data_AF-A0AAD4IK81-F1
#
_entry.id   AF-A0AAD4IK81-F1
#
_cell.length_a   1.000
_cell.length_b   1.000
_cell.length_c   1.000
_cell.angle_alpha   90.00
_cell.angle_beta   90.00
_cell.angle_gamma   90.00
#
_symmetry.space_group_name_H-M   'P 1'
#
loop_
_entity.id
_entity.type
_entity.pdbx_description
1 polymer ?
#
loop_
_entity_poly.entity_id
_entity_poly.type
_entity_poly.pdbx_seq_one_letter_code
_entity_poly.pdbx_strand_id
1 'polypeptide(L)'
;MQLTNLLAIITALAATSVSALPNPSIITERQSPGIGIIRFYAGSGCEEPWLEDTVFFEGNKCLSSSYTAPYGSFRVQQNGFTRTARFFVNIVCNGFASGNYIDVLPGETKCFAGKVTSYSFL
;
A
#
# COMPACT_ATOMS: atom_id res chain seq x y z
N MET A 1 43.60 18.56 -44.15
CA MET A 1 42.44 19.17 -43.46
C MET A 1 41.75 18.07 -42.65
N GLN A 2 41.15 18.40 -41.50
CA GLN A 2 40.28 17.56 -40.65
C GLN A 2 40.93 16.51 -39.73
N LEU A 3 41.80 16.92 -38.82
CA LEU A 3 42.21 16.08 -37.67
C LEU A 3 42.12 16.84 -36.34
N THR A 4 41.13 17.73 -36.22
CA THR A 4 41.01 18.65 -35.07
C THR A 4 39.61 18.73 -34.44
N ASN A 5 38.62 17.98 -34.91
CA ASN A 5 37.21 18.20 -34.52
C ASN A 5 36.55 17.07 -33.70
N LEU A 6 37.31 16.09 -33.19
CA LEU A 6 36.73 14.91 -32.50
C LEU A 6 36.91 14.89 -30.98
N LEU A 7 37.28 16.01 -30.36
CA LEU A 7 37.50 16.11 -28.91
C LEU A 7 36.40 16.88 -28.15
N ALA A 8 35.37 17.38 -28.83
CA ALA A 8 34.38 18.30 -28.23
C ALA A 8 33.04 17.66 -27.81
N ILE A 9 32.83 16.35 -27.98
CA ILE A 9 31.49 15.73 -27.81
C ILE A 9 31.35 14.90 -26.52
N ILE A 10 32.44 14.66 -25.77
CA ILE A 10 32.41 13.71 -24.64
C ILE A 10 31.99 14.37 -23.31
N THR A 11 31.93 15.69 -23.21
CA THR A 11 31.67 16.41 -21.95
C THR A 11 30.18 16.65 -21.63
N ALA A 12 29.24 16.23 -22.46
CA ALA A 12 27.81 16.54 -22.29
C ALA A 12 26.95 15.43 -21.63
N LEU A 13 27.55 14.35 -21.14
CA LEU A 13 26.82 13.21 -20.52
C LEU A 13 27.02 13.09 -19.00
N ALA A 14 27.44 14.16 -18.33
CA ALA A 14 27.55 14.15 -16.87
C ALA A 14 26.27 14.68 -16.20
N ALA A 15 25.60 13.76 -15.49
CA ALA A 15 24.80 14.03 -14.31
C ALA A 15 23.41 14.68 -14.49
N THR A 16 22.47 13.90 -15.01
CA THR A 16 21.10 13.89 -14.46
C THR A 16 20.83 12.55 -13.78
N SER A 17 21.75 12.12 -12.90
CA SER A 17 21.42 11.09 -11.91
C SER A 17 20.45 11.74 -10.93
N VAL A 18 19.14 11.62 -11.19
CA VAL A 18 18.12 11.85 -10.18
C VAL A 18 18.38 10.81 -9.11
N SER A 19 19.13 11.18 -8.08
CA SER A 19 19.20 10.39 -6.87
C SER A 19 17.81 10.44 -6.27
N ALA A 20 16.99 9.43 -6.58
CA ALA A 20 15.86 9.07 -5.74
C ALA A 20 16.44 8.60 -4.41
N LEU A 21 16.92 9.55 -3.61
CA LEU A 21 17.38 9.29 -2.26
C LEU A 21 16.13 8.81 -1.52
N PRO A 22 16.14 7.60 -0.90
CA PRO A 22 15.02 7.14 -0.12
C PRO A 22 14.73 8.20 0.93
N ASN A 23 13.56 8.84 0.86
CA ASN A 23 13.21 9.86 1.84
C ASN A 23 13.01 9.14 3.19
N PRO A 24 13.90 9.35 4.19
CA PRO A 24 13.83 8.62 5.45
C PRO A 24 12.53 8.91 6.22
N SER A 25 11.86 10.04 5.91
CA SER A 25 10.54 10.36 6.43
C SER A 25 9.48 9.32 6.02
N ILE A 26 9.55 8.80 4.80
CA ILE A 26 8.61 7.78 4.27
C ILE A 26 8.82 6.43 4.96
N ILE A 27 10.06 6.11 5.33
CA ILE A 27 10.38 4.84 6.03
C ILE A 27 9.82 4.85 7.45
N THR A 28 9.91 5.99 8.14
CA THR A 28 9.44 6.13 9.52
C THR A 28 7.92 6.05 9.61
N GLU A 29 7.20 6.64 8.65
CA GLU A 29 5.73 6.51 8.57
C GLU A 29 5.28 5.05 8.43
N ARG A 30 5.96 4.24 7.59
CA ARG A 30 5.60 2.83 7.41
C ARG A 30 5.87 1.93 8.63
N GLN A 31 6.55 2.44 9.66
CA GLN A 31 6.87 1.74 10.90
C GLN A 31 6.17 2.34 12.13
N SER A 32 5.37 3.41 11.95
CA SER A 32 4.70 4.08 13.07
C SER A 32 3.55 3.24 13.63
N PRO A 33 3.32 3.26 14.95
CA PRO A 33 2.06 2.76 15.51
C PRO A 33 0.87 3.46 14.84
N GLY A 34 -0.22 2.71 14.66
CA GLY A 34 -1.42 3.13 13.95
C GLY A 34 -1.34 2.97 12.42
N ILE A 35 -0.33 2.31 11.87
CA ILE A 35 -0.20 2.13 10.41
C ILE A 35 -0.10 0.65 10.04
N GLY A 36 -0.82 0.26 8.99
CA GLY A 36 -0.75 -1.08 8.41
C GLY A 36 -0.47 -1.04 6.91
N ILE A 37 0.30 -2.00 6.41
CA ILE A 37 0.58 -2.16 4.97
C ILE A 37 -0.20 -3.38 4.49
N ILE A 38 -1.11 -3.14 3.55
CA ILE A 38 -1.94 -4.17 2.93
C ILE A 38 -1.47 -4.36 1.49
N ARG A 39 -1.24 -5.61 1.09
CA ARG A 39 -0.95 -5.99 -0.29
C ARG A 39 -2.17 -6.61 -0.93
N PHE A 40 -2.43 -6.28 -2.19
CA PHE A 40 -3.56 -6.80 -2.96
C PHE A 40 -3.10 -7.80 -4.01
N TYR A 41 -3.93 -8.81 -4.27
CA TYR A 41 -3.62 -9.92 -5.17
C TYR A 41 -4.81 -10.24 -6.07
N ALA A 42 -4.55 -10.61 -7.33
CA ALA A 42 -5.60 -10.93 -8.29
C ALA A 42 -6.37 -12.19 -7.90
N GLY A 43 -5.66 -13.21 -7.38
CA GLY A 43 -6.23 -14.49 -6.95
C GLY A 43 -6.90 -14.44 -5.58
N SER A 44 -7.35 -15.59 -5.09
CA SER A 44 -8.05 -15.74 -3.80
C SER A 44 -7.13 -16.14 -2.65
N GLY A 45 -5.86 -16.48 -2.91
CA GLY A 45 -4.92 -17.06 -1.95
C GLY A 45 -3.65 -16.25 -1.72
N CYS A 46 -3.67 -14.95 -2.04
CA CYS A 46 -2.49 -14.08 -2.02
C CYS A 46 -1.30 -14.65 -2.83
N GLU A 47 -1.60 -15.22 -4.00
CA GLU A 47 -0.61 -15.78 -4.90
C GLU A 47 0.15 -14.67 -5.63
N GLU A 48 1.48 -14.80 -5.70
CA GLU A 48 2.33 -13.88 -6.45
C GLU A 48 2.01 -13.90 -7.96
N PRO A 49 2.15 -12.77 -8.68
CA PRO A 49 2.62 -11.47 -8.20
C PRO A 49 1.54 -10.67 -7.45
N TRP A 50 1.94 -9.90 -6.43
CA TRP A 50 1.03 -8.90 -5.85
C TRP A 50 0.80 -7.74 -6.85
N LEU A 51 -0.39 -7.14 -6.78
CA LEU A 51 -0.82 -6.07 -7.67
C LEU A 51 -0.34 -4.70 -7.19
N GLU A 52 -0.54 -4.42 -5.90
CA GLU A 52 -0.28 -3.11 -5.29
C GLU A 52 -0.09 -3.27 -3.77
N ASP A 53 0.64 -2.37 -3.14
CA ASP A 53 0.64 -2.20 -1.70
C ASP A 53 0.02 -0.85 -1.30
N THR A 54 -0.73 -0.83 -0.21
CA THR A 54 -1.39 0.39 0.26
C THR A 54 -1.24 0.51 1.75
N VAL A 55 -1.02 1.75 2.18
CA VAL A 55 -0.89 2.12 3.58
C VAL A 55 -2.27 2.49 4.11
N PHE A 56 -2.66 1.84 5.19
CA PHE A 56 -3.89 2.08 5.92
C PHE A 56 -3.53 2.75 7.24
N PHE A 57 -4.31 3.78 7.61
CA PHE A 57 -4.08 4.58 8.79
C PHE A 57 -5.20 4.35 9.80
N GLU A 58 -4.82 4.09 11.05
CA GLU A 58 -5.75 3.99 12.15
C GLU A 58 -6.44 5.34 12.38
N GLY A 59 -7.76 5.30 12.50
CA GLY A 59 -8.57 6.50 12.68
C GLY A 59 -9.90 6.23 13.38
N ASN A 60 -10.60 7.31 13.73
CA ASN A 60 -11.86 7.27 14.49
C ASN A 60 -13.10 7.21 13.60
N LYS A 61 -12.93 7.10 12.28
CA LYS A 61 -14.02 7.10 11.30
C LYS A 61 -13.90 5.88 10.39
N CYS A 62 -14.99 5.51 9.73
CA CYS A 62 -14.91 4.62 8.59
C CYS A 62 -14.19 5.33 7.45
N LEU A 63 -13.20 4.66 6.87
CA LEU A 63 -12.42 5.16 5.75
C LEU A 63 -12.60 4.23 4.55
N SER A 64 -12.70 4.80 3.35
CA SER A 64 -12.71 4.01 2.12
C SER A 64 -11.29 3.55 1.78
N SER A 65 -11.16 2.35 1.21
CA SER A 65 -9.91 1.93 0.59
C SER A 65 -9.63 2.81 -0.63
N SER A 66 -8.39 3.28 -0.77
CA SER A 66 -7.95 4.06 -1.94
C SER A 66 -7.72 3.18 -3.17
N TYR A 67 -7.49 1.87 -2.99
CA TYR A 67 -7.26 0.93 -4.07
C TYR A 67 -8.59 0.43 -4.66
N THR A 68 -8.85 0.78 -5.92
CA THR A 68 -10.13 0.52 -6.61
C THR A 68 -10.04 -0.48 -7.76
N ALA A 69 -8.83 -0.90 -8.14
CA ALA A 69 -8.65 -1.87 -9.21
C ALA A 69 -9.21 -3.25 -8.81
N PRO A 70 -9.47 -4.16 -9.76
CA PRO A 70 -9.95 -5.50 -9.44
C PRO A 70 -8.89 -6.37 -8.73
N TYR A 71 -9.26 -7.00 -7.62
CA TYR A 71 -8.46 -8.00 -6.87
C TYR A 71 -9.38 -9.02 -6.18
N GLY A 72 -8.83 -10.17 -5.77
CA GLY A 72 -9.57 -11.29 -5.16
C GLY A 72 -9.20 -11.58 -3.71
N SER A 73 -8.01 -11.15 -3.28
CA SER A 73 -7.52 -11.33 -1.91
C SER A 73 -6.57 -10.20 -1.52
N PHE A 74 -6.35 -10.07 -0.22
CA PHE A 74 -5.40 -9.13 0.35
C PHE A 74 -4.61 -9.77 1.49
N ARG A 75 -3.38 -9.31 1.69
CA ARG A 75 -2.51 -9.73 2.78
C ARG A 75 -2.16 -8.54 3.65
N VAL A 76 -2.34 -8.70 4.95
CA VAL A 76 -1.78 -7.78 5.93
C VAL A 76 -0.29 -8.07 6.05
N GLN A 77 0.54 -7.27 5.37
CA GLN A 77 1.99 -7.47 5.29
C GLN A 77 2.69 -6.92 6.54
N GLN A 78 2.24 -5.77 7.01
CA GLN A 78 2.69 -5.15 8.25
C GLN A 78 1.45 -4.60 8.98
N ASN A 79 1.39 -4.82 10.29
CA ASN A 79 0.26 -4.41 11.11
C ASN A 79 0.75 -3.70 12.36
N GLY A 80 0.87 -2.38 12.28
CA GLY A 80 1.15 -1.51 13.41
C GLY A 80 -0.10 -0.96 14.08
N PHE A 81 -1.30 -1.46 13.76
CA PHE A 81 -2.53 -0.99 14.40
C PHE A 81 -2.55 -1.33 15.89
N THR A 82 -3.14 -0.42 16.67
CA THR A 82 -3.32 -0.60 18.11
C THR A 82 -4.69 -1.18 18.46
N ARG A 83 -5.65 -1.04 17.54
CA ARG A 83 -7.02 -1.55 17.64
C ARG A 83 -7.33 -2.55 16.54
N THR A 84 -8.36 -3.36 16.77
CA THR A 84 -8.84 -4.33 15.78
C THR A 84 -9.32 -3.59 14.54
N ALA A 85 -8.70 -3.88 13.40
CA ALA A 85 -9.12 -3.35 12.10
C ALA A 85 -10.26 -4.21 11.56
N ARG A 86 -11.39 -3.57 11.27
CA ARG A 86 -12.53 -4.20 10.61
C ARG A 86 -12.54 -3.78 9.14
N PHE A 87 -12.25 -4.71 8.25
CA PHE A 87 -12.29 -4.51 6.80
C PHE A 87 -13.64 -4.95 6.26
N PHE A 88 -14.32 -4.07 5.52
CA PHE A 88 -15.64 -4.32 4.95
C PHE A 88 -15.54 -4.71 3.48
N VAL A 89 -16.27 -5.78 3.13
CA VAL A 89 -16.31 -6.32 1.76
C VAL A 89 -17.25 -5.53 0.86
N ASN A 90 -18.23 -4.83 1.44
CA ASN A 90 -19.13 -3.92 0.75
C ASN A 90 -18.83 -2.46 1.13
N ILE A 91 -19.21 -1.49 0.28
CA ILE A 91 -19.02 -0.06 0.56
C ILE A 91 -19.91 0.32 1.76
N VAL A 92 -19.34 0.41 2.96
CA VAL A 92 -20.10 0.61 4.22
C VAL A 92 -19.60 1.84 5.01
N CYS A 93 -19.06 2.87 4.34
CA CYS A 93 -18.80 4.14 5.04
C CYS A 93 -19.99 5.11 5.09
N ASN A 94 -21.12 4.80 4.42
CA ASN A 94 -22.31 5.67 4.36
C ASN A 94 -23.57 5.10 5.03
N GLY A 95 -23.44 4.03 5.79
CA GLY A 95 -24.55 3.48 6.59
C GLY A 95 -24.06 2.23 7.29
N PHE A 96 -24.36 2.10 8.58
CA PHE A 96 -24.06 0.94 9.42
C PHE A 96 -24.83 -0.32 8.97
N ALA A 97 -24.86 -0.61 7.68
CA ALA A 97 -25.48 -1.79 7.14
C ALA A 97 -24.65 -3.01 7.53
N SER A 98 -25.32 -4.05 8.00
CA SER A 98 -24.76 -5.37 8.29
C SER A 98 -24.16 -5.97 7.01
N GLY A 99 -22.91 -5.63 6.72
CA GLY A 99 -22.13 -6.18 5.63
C GLY A 99 -21.19 -7.28 6.11
N ASN A 100 -20.72 -8.11 5.18
CA ASN A 100 -19.62 -9.03 5.45
C ASN A 100 -18.36 -8.24 5.78
N TYR A 101 -17.73 -8.56 6.90
CA TYR A 101 -16.50 -7.95 7.37
C TYR A 101 -15.48 -8.99 7.79
N ILE A 102 -14.22 -8.58 7.81
CA ILE A 102 -13.07 -9.34 8.27
C ILE A 102 -12.43 -8.53 9.38
N ASP A 103 -12.37 -9.10 10.58
CA ASP A 103 -11.64 -8.50 11.70
C ASP A 103 -10.20 -9.00 11.69
N VAL A 104 -9.27 -8.06 11.79
CA VAL A 104 -7.82 -8.30 11.88
C VAL A 104 -7.35 -7.73 13.20
N LEU A 105 -6.81 -8.60 14.06
CA LEU A 105 -6.33 -8.20 15.36
C LEU A 105 -5.06 -7.35 15.26
N PRO A 106 -4.75 -6.50 16.25
CA PRO A 106 -3.47 -5.80 16.32
C PRO A 106 -2.28 -6.76 16.15
N GLY A 107 -1.32 -6.38 15.29
CA GLY A 107 -0.14 -7.19 14.99
C GLY A 107 -0.37 -8.44 14.11
N GLU A 108 -1.61 -8.77 13.76
CA GLU A 108 -1.92 -9.93 12.92
C GLU A 108 -1.48 -9.70 11.47
N THR A 109 -0.73 -10.65 10.90
CA THR A 109 -0.25 -10.62 9.52
C THR A 109 -0.65 -11.91 8.81
N LYS A 110 -1.73 -11.86 8.01
CA LYS A 110 -2.30 -13.03 7.32
C LYS A 110 -2.86 -12.66 5.95
N CYS A 111 -3.11 -13.69 5.14
CA CYS A 111 -3.85 -13.58 3.90
C CYS A 111 -5.35 -13.75 4.14
N PHE A 112 -6.16 -12.96 3.45
CA PHE A 112 -7.61 -13.00 3.51
C PHE A 112 -8.18 -12.98 2.10
N ALA A 113 -9.12 -13.90 1.84
CA ALA A 113 -9.90 -13.88 0.61
C ALA A 113 -10.99 -12.81 0.70
N GLY A 114 -11.21 -12.08 -0.40
CA GLY A 114 -12.24 -11.05 -0.50
C GLY A 114 -11.68 -9.67 -0.79
N LYS A 115 -12.60 -8.71 -0.87
CA LYS A 115 -12.31 -7.31 -1.18
C LYS A 115 -12.39 -6.47 0.08
N VAL A 116 -11.58 -5.42 0.13
CA VAL A 116 -11.60 -4.34 1.12
C VAL A 116 -12.03 -3.06 0.43
N THR A 117 -13.29 -2.70 0.61
CA THR A 117 -13.82 -1.45 0.02
C THR A 117 -13.76 -0.31 1.03
N SER A 118 -13.89 -0.63 2.31
CA SER A 118 -13.84 0.31 3.42
C SER A 118 -13.32 -0.38 4.68
N TYR A 119 -12.91 0.41 5.67
CA TYR A 119 -12.37 -0.09 6.92
C TYR A 119 -12.66 0.85 8.09
N SER A 120 -12.77 0.28 9.28
CA SER A 120 -12.89 1.02 10.54
C SER A 120 -12.09 0.31 11.64
N PHE A 121 -12.01 0.92 12.81
CA PHE A 121 -11.29 0.38 13.95
C PHE A 121 -12.18 0.38 15.18
N LEU A 122 -12.15 -0.73 15.92
CA LEU A 122 -12.95 -0.98 17.13
C LEU A 122 -12.20 -0.48 18.36
#